data_AF-A0A6H5KN87-F1
#
_entry.id   AF-A0A6H5KN87-F1
#
_cell.length_a   1.000
_cell.length_b   1.000
_cell.length_c   1.000
_cell.angle_alpha   90.00
_cell.angle_beta   90.00
_cell.angle_gamma   90.00
#
_symmetry.space_group_name_H-M   'P 1'
#
loop_
_entity.id
_entity.type
_entity.pdbx_description
1 polymer ?
#
loop_
_entity_poly.entity_id
_entity_poly.type
_entity_poly.pdbx_seq_one_letter_code
_entity_poly.pdbx_strand_id
1 'polypeptide(L)'
;MGRARVDPERAQKAVDAVRSGESFRVAADTYGLNPTSLHRRVKEKVAIDARVGPGTVLCKEEENFVEDVLIYASRHFLLLGRRTLNEAVRKI
;
A
#
# COMPACT_ATOMS: atom_id res chain seq x y z
N MET A 1 19.14 3.51 9.18
CA MET A 1 18.37 4.62 8.58
C MET A 1 16.91 4.23 8.53
N GLY A 2 16.02 5.01 9.16
CA GLY A 2 14.58 4.75 9.11
C GLY A 2 14.03 4.97 7.71
N ARG A 3 13.04 4.18 7.31
CA ARG A 3 12.33 4.39 6.04
C ARG A 3 11.47 5.66 6.18
N ALA A 4 11.77 6.69 5.39
CA ALA A 4 10.99 7.92 5.41
C ALA A 4 9.60 7.68 4.78
N ARG A 5 8.58 8.34 5.34
CA ARG A 5 7.25 8.36 4.74
C ARG A 5 7.34 9.06 3.39
N VAL A 6 6.87 8.37 2.35
CA VAL A 6 6.81 8.93 1.00
C VAL A 6 5.53 9.76 0.88
N ASP A 7 5.66 10.96 0.33
CA ASP A 7 4.52 11.80 -0.04
C ASP A 7 3.75 11.13 -1.20
N PRO A 8 2.45 10.78 -1.01
CA PRO A 8 1.66 10.09 -2.03
C PRO A 8 1.58 10.85 -3.35
N GLU A 9 1.51 12.18 -3.32
CA GLU A 9 1.42 12.98 -4.56
C GLU A 9 2.71 12.90 -5.37
N ARG A 10 3.86 12.95 -4.70
CA ARG A 10 5.17 12.80 -5.36
C ARG A 10 5.34 11.38 -5.90
N ALA A 11 4.91 10.38 -5.14
CA ALA A 11 4.93 9.00 -5.59
C ALA A 11 4.08 8.79 -6.84
N GLN A 12 2.88 9.39 -6.89
CA GLN A 12 2.00 9.33 -8.06
C GLN A 12 2.66 9.98 -9.28
N LYS A 13 3.16 11.22 -9.14
CA LYS A 13 3.84 11.93 -10.24
C LYS A 13 5.04 11.15 -10.78
N ALA A 14 5.82 10.51 -9.91
CA ALA A 14 6.96 9.68 -10.32
C ALA A 14 6.52 8.41 -11.06
N VAL A 15 5.44 7.76 -10.63
CA VAL A 15 4.87 6.59 -11.32
C VAL A 15 4.37 6.98 -12.70
N ASP A 16 3.67 8.10 -12.81
CA ASP A 16 3.13 8.59 -14.08
C ASP A 16 4.26 8.95 -15.05
N ALA A 17 5.33 9.58 -14.56
CA ALA A 17 6.48 9.94 -15.37
C ALA A 17 7.19 8.68 -15.92
N VAL A 18 7.38 7.65 -15.11
CA VAL A 18 7.92 6.35 -15.58
C VAL A 18 6.99 5.69 -16.60
N ARG A 19 5.67 5.73 -16.37
CA ARG A 19 4.67 5.18 -17.30
C ARG A 19 4.66 5.92 -18.64
N SER A 20 5.01 7.21 -18.64
CA SER A 20 5.16 8.02 -19.86
C SER A 20 6.48 7.78 -20.61
N GLY A 21 7.36 6.92 -20.09
CA GLY A 21 8.62 6.52 -20.73
C GLY A 21 9.88 7.10 -20.09
N GLU A 22 9.75 7.86 -18.98
CA GLU A 22 10.91 8.35 -18.24
C GLU A 22 11.64 7.19 -17.54
N SER A 23 12.97 7.26 -17.45
CA SER A 23 13.74 6.22 -16.75
C SER A 23 13.47 6.24 -15.25
N PHE A 24 13.46 5.06 -14.62
CA PHE A 24 13.28 4.93 -13.17
C PHE A 24 14.26 5.77 -12.34
N ARG A 25 15.52 5.91 -12.79
CA ARG A 25 16.53 6.70 -12.06
C ARG A 25 16.22 8.18 -12.13
N VAL A 26 15.87 8.69 -13.31
CA VAL A 26 15.57 10.11 -13.51
C VAL A 26 14.30 10.49 -12.74
N ALA A 27 13.21 9.73 -12.91
CA ALA A 27 11.98 9.99 -12.16
C ALA A 27 12.19 9.91 -10.64
N ALA A 28 12.96 8.92 -10.16
CA ALA A 28 13.25 8.79 -8.74
C ALA A 28 14.02 10.00 -8.19
N ASP A 29 15.01 10.50 -8.92
CA ASP A 29 15.80 11.68 -8.52
C ASP A 29 14.94 12.96 -8.54
N THR A 30 14.20 13.19 -9.64
CA THR A 30 13.31 14.34 -9.84
C THR A 30 12.27 14.48 -8.73
N TYR A 31 11.69 13.38 -8.26
CA TYR A 31 10.61 13.38 -7.28
C TYR A 31 11.07 12.99 -5.85
N GLY A 32 12.38 12.78 -5.65
CA GLY A 32 12.97 12.48 -4.34
C GLY A 32 12.56 11.12 -3.76
N LEU A 33 12.46 10.09 -4.60
CA LEU A 33 12.14 8.72 -4.21
C LEU A 33 13.35 7.78 -4.34
N ASN A 34 13.34 6.71 -3.57
CA ASN A 34 14.27 5.61 -3.80
C ASN A 34 13.85 4.84 -5.09
N PRO A 35 14.77 4.58 -6.05
CA PRO A 35 14.46 3.88 -7.30
C PRO A 35 13.81 2.50 -7.12
N THR A 36 14.23 1.73 -6.10
CA THR A 36 13.62 0.43 -5.77
C THR A 36 12.18 0.59 -5.29
N SER A 37 11.91 1.64 -4.53
CA SER A 37 10.58 1.99 -4.01
C SER A 37 9.64 2.40 -5.15
N LEU A 38 10.15 3.16 -6.13
CA LEU A 38 9.42 3.53 -7.35
C LEU A 38 9.13 2.30 -8.21
N HIS A 39 10.13 1.45 -8.45
CA HIS A 39 9.95 0.22 -9.23
C HIS A 39 8.88 -0.71 -8.63
N ARG A 40 8.83 -0.83 -7.29
CA ARG A 40 7.79 -1.63 -6.62
C ARG A 40 6.38 -1.05 -6.80
N ARG A 41 6.22 0.28 -6.81
CA ARG A 41 4.93 0.95 -7.06
C ARG A 41 4.49 0.82 -8.51
N VAL A 42 5.41 1.01 -9.46
CA VAL A 42 5.12 0.84 -10.90
C VAL A 42 4.66 -0.59 -11.22
N LYS A 43 5.25 -1.59 -10.55
CA LYS A 43 4.81 -3.00 -10.66
C LYS A 43 3.62 -3.36 -9.77
N GLU A 44 2.94 -2.39 -9.18
CA GLU A 44 1.73 -2.56 -8.35
C GLU A 44 1.92 -3.50 -7.15
N LYS A 45 3.16 -3.73 -6.72
CA LYS A 45 3.49 -4.57 -5.55
C LYS A 45 3.27 -3.83 -4.23
N VAL A 46 3.09 -2.51 -4.28
CA VAL A 46 2.92 -1.62 -3.13
C VAL A 46 1.99 -0.50 -3.58
N ALA A 47 0.93 -0.25 -2.80
CA ALA A 47 0.06 0.90 -3.03
C ALA A 47 0.83 2.23 -2.94
N ILE A 48 0.37 3.25 -3.66
CA ILE A 48 1.09 4.53 -3.77
C ILE A 48 1.19 5.22 -2.40
N ASP A 49 0.11 5.15 -1.62
CA ASP A 49 -0.08 5.68 -0.28
C ASP A 49 0.30 4.69 0.84
N ALA A 50 0.91 3.55 0.51
CA ALA A 50 1.23 2.52 1.48
C ALA A 50 2.05 3.08 2.66
N ARG A 51 1.62 2.77 3.88
CA ARG A 51 2.37 3.09 5.10
C ARG A 51 3.73 2.40 5.07
N VAL A 52 4.70 3.04 5.71
CA VAL A 52 6.03 2.48 5.85
C VAL A 52 5.99 1.32 6.83
N GLY A 53 6.35 0.12 6.37
CA GLY A 53 6.35 -1.07 7.22
C GLY A 53 7.13 -2.22 6.61
N PRO A 54 7.34 -3.32 7.36
CA PRO A 54 7.79 -4.58 6.79
C PRO A 54 6.85 -5.02 5.66
N GLY A 55 7.36 -5.85 4.73
CA GLY A 55 6.49 -6.45 3.73
C GLY A 55 5.39 -7.28 4.42
N THR A 56 4.25 -7.44 3.75
CA THR A 56 3.26 -8.43 4.19
C THR A 56 3.92 -9.80 4.26
N VAL A 57 3.67 -10.53 5.34
CA VAL A 57 4.17 -11.90 5.53
C VAL A 57 3.26 -12.91 4.82
N LEU A 58 2.00 -12.53 4.63
CA LEU A 58 0.97 -13.38 4.06
C LEU A 58 0.97 -13.28 2.54
N CYS A 59 0.75 -14.40 1.86
CA CYS A 59 0.38 -14.37 0.44
C CYS A 59 -1.04 -13.82 0.25
N LYS A 60 -1.43 -13.55 -0.99
CA LYS A 60 -2.73 -12.92 -1.25
C LYS A 60 -3.89 -13.83 -0.83
N GLU A 61 -3.74 -15.13 -1.03
CA GLU A 61 -4.71 -16.14 -0.63
C GLU A 61 -4.86 -16.18 0.90
N GLU A 62 -3.76 -16.11 1.64
CA GLU A 62 -3.75 -16.06 3.11
C GLU A 62 -4.36 -14.74 3.64
N GLU A 63 -4.04 -13.61 3.01
CA GLU A 63 -4.66 -12.32 3.36
C GLU A 63 -6.18 -12.37 3.19
N ASN A 64 -6.66 -12.90 2.06
CA ASN A 64 -8.09 -13.04 1.79
C ASN A 64 -8.77 -13.96 2.82
N PHE A 65 -8.12 -15.08 3.16
CA PHE A 65 -8.64 -16.00 4.18
C PHE A 65 -8.76 -15.31 5.55
N VAL A 66 -7.74 -14.57 5.96
CA VAL A 66 -7.78 -13.81 7.22
C VAL A 66 -8.87 -12.73 7.17
N GLU A 67 -9.02 -12.01 6.06
CA GLU A 67 -10.10 -11.02 5.88
C GLU A 67 -11.48 -11.68 6.04
N ASP A 68 -11.72 -12.82 5.39
CA ASP A 68 -12.99 -13.54 5.45
C ASP A 68 -13.30 -14.02 6.88
N VAL A 69 -12.30 -14.57 7.58
CA VAL A 69 -12.45 -14.98 8.99
C VAL A 69 -12.79 -13.79 9.88
N LEU A 70 -12.15 -12.64 9.69
CA LEU A 70 -12.43 -11.42 10.46
C LEU A 70 -13.83 -10.88 10.16
N ILE A 71 -14.27 -10.90 8.91
CA ILE A 71 -15.63 -10.50 8.52
C ILE A 71 -16.65 -11.44 9.17
N TYR A 72 -16.43 -12.75 9.07
CA TYR A 72 -17.28 -13.74 9.72
C TYR A 72 -17.36 -13.49 11.24
N ALA A 73 -16.21 -13.37 11.91
CA ALA A 73 -16.18 -13.16 13.35
C ALA A 73 -16.85 -11.85 13.77
N SER A 74 -16.64 -10.77 13.01
CA SER A 74 -17.27 -9.48 13.28
C SER A 74 -18.80 -9.56 13.23
N ARG A 75 -19.34 -10.28 12.24
CA ARG A 75 -20.79 -10.43 12.07
C ARG A 75 -21.41 -11.33 13.13
N HIS A 76 -20.74 -12.44 13.47
CA HIS A 76 -21.31 -13.50 14.29
C HIS A 76 -21.05 -13.35 15.80
N PHE A 77 -19.93 -12.74 16.19
CA PHE A 77 -19.57 -12.59 17.61
C PHE A 77 -19.66 -11.15 18.11
N LEU A 78 -19.44 -10.17 17.23
CA LEU A 78 -19.45 -8.74 17.60
C LEU A 78 -20.69 -7.99 17.11
N LEU A 79 -21.52 -8.64 16.28
CA LEU A 79 -22.68 -8.03 15.62
C LEU A 79 -22.34 -6.74 14.85
N LEU A 80 -21.11 -6.64 14.36
CA LEU A 80 -20.62 -5.52 13.58
C LEU A 80 -20.71 -5.83 12.08
N GLY A 81 -21.23 -4.87 11.32
CA GLY A 81 -21.22 -4.96 9.86
C GLY A 81 -19.85 -4.64 9.27
N ARG A 82 -19.57 -5.16 8.07
CA ARG A 82 -18.32 -4.92 7.32
C ARG A 82 -17.96 -3.43 7.21
N ARG A 83 -18.96 -2.56 7.02
CA ARG A 83 -18.76 -1.10 6.95
C ARG A 83 -18.19 -0.53 8.26
N THR A 84 -18.78 -0.88 9.40
CA THR A 84 -18.34 -0.41 10.71
C THR A 84 -16.95 -0.92 11.06
N LEU A 85 -16.66 -2.18 10.71
CA LEU A 85 -15.32 -2.75 10.87
C LEU A 85 -14.27 -1.97 10.06
N ASN A 86 -14.56 -1.68 8.79
CA ASN A 86 -13.67 -0.90 7.94
C ASN A 86 -13.46 0.53 8.45
N GLU A 87 -14.50 1.18 8.97
CA GLU A 87 -14.40 2.50 9.58
C GLU A 87 -13.53 2.50 10.84
N ALA A 88 -13.57 1.42 11.64
CA ALA A 88 -12.74 1.27 12.84
C ALA A 88 -11.25 1.09 12.48
N VAL A 89 -10.94 0.24 11.49
CA VAL A 89 -9.56 0.00 11.05
C VAL A 89 -8.90 1.27 10.50
N ARG A 90 -9.66 2.13 9.79
CA ARG A 90 -9.15 3.40 9.25
C ARG A 90 -8.72 4.42 10.30
N LYS A 91 -9.15 4.26 11.56
CA LYS A 91 -8.79 5.17 12.67
C LYS A 91 -7.47 4.79 13.37
N ILE A 92 -6.90 3.62 13.04
CA ILE A 92 -5.61 3.11 13.54
C ILE A 92 -4.52 3.45 12.52
#